data_AF-A0A6G1X504-F1
#
_entry.id   AF-A0A6G1X504-F1
#
_cell.length_a   1.000
_cell.length_b   1.000
_cell.length_c   1.000
_cell.angle_alpha   90.00
_cell.angle_beta   90.00
_cell.angle_gamma   90.00
#
_symmetry.space_group_name_H-M   'P 1'
#
loop_
_entity.id
_entity.type
_entity.pdbx_description
1 polymer ?
#
loop_
_entity_poly.entity_id
_entity_poly.type
_entity_poly.pdbx_seq_one_letter_code
_entity_poly.pdbx_strand_id
1 'polypeptide(L)'
;MQSKHTRYWILFICFTTLFGIGTWLVELMEGSKIHTTEHIDFGLVLILYGGIGGSVVFGIFMLPLTFTMQRYFNNMLIKMMVYLTVGYFMGRLIFRLSFQDEHVQYYNLSELSSVLVFMGAGLVYALVDNYTTHKKE
;
A
#
# COMPACT_ATOMS: atom_id res chain seq x y z
N MET A 1 -6.07 -17.65 -22.24
CA MET A 1 -5.81 -18.41 -21.01
C MET A 1 -4.69 -17.75 -20.21
N GLN A 2 -4.99 -17.03 -19.13
CA GLN A 2 -3.94 -16.59 -18.20
C GLN A 2 -3.59 -17.74 -17.25
N SER A 3 -2.32 -18.13 -17.18
CA SER A 3 -1.86 -19.14 -16.23
C SER A 3 -2.06 -18.65 -14.78
N LYS A 4 -2.14 -19.56 -13.81
CA LYS A 4 -2.23 -19.19 -12.38
C LYS A 4 -1.10 -18.25 -11.95
N HIS A 5 0.10 -18.45 -12.50
CA HIS A 5 1.28 -17.64 -12.22
C HIS A 5 1.16 -16.20 -12.75
N THR A 6 0.58 -16.00 -13.94
CA THR A 6 0.44 -14.67 -14.54
C THR A 6 -0.41 -13.71 -13.67
N ARG A 7 -1.43 -14.23 -12.98
CA ARG A 7 -2.26 -13.40 -12.07
C ARG A 7 -1.45 -12.90 -10.88
N TYR A 8 -0.71 -13.77 -10.21
CA TYR A 8 0.07 -13.37 -9.04
C TYR A 8 1.18 -12.38 -9.41
N TRP A 9 1.76 -12.49 -10.61
CA TRP A 9 2.68 -11.49 -11.13
C TRP A 9 2.03 -10.12 -11.36
N ILE A 10 0.81 -10.08 -11.91
CA ILE A 10 0.06 -8.82 -12.07
C ILE A 10 -0.23 -8.20 -10.70
N LEU A 11 -0.67 -9.00 -9.74
CA LEU A 11 -0.95 -8.52 -8.39
C LEU A 11 0.30 -8.05 -7.66
N PHE A 12 1.42 -8.75 -7.85
CA PHE A 12 2.73 -8.35 -7.32
C PHE A 12 3.12 -6.97 -7.85
N ILE A 13 3.17 -6.80 -9.18
CA ILE A 13 3.54 -5.52 -9.82
C ILE A 13 2.58 -4.40 -9.39
N CYS A 14 1.28 -4.70 -9.34
CA CYS A 14 0.26 -3.75 -8.90
C CYS A 14 0.51 -3.29 -7.46
N PHE A 15 0.70 -4.23 -6.53
CA PHE A 15 0.92 -3.90 -5.13
C PHE A 15 2.23 -3.16 -4.91
N THR A 16 3.35 -3.63 -5.47
CA THR A 16 4.66 -2.99 -5.28
C THR A 16 4.67 -1.57 -5.81
N THR A 17 4.05 -1.35 -6.97
CA THR A 17 3.91 -0.01 -7.56
C THR A 17 3.02 0.89 -6.71
N LEU A 18 1.85 0.40 -6.29
CA LEU A 18 0.94 1.18 -5.44
C LEU A 18 1.56 1.51 -4.08
N PHE A 19 2.32 0.58 -3.51
CA PHE A 19 3.00 0.79 -2.24
C PHE A 19 4.09 1.85 -2.36
N GLY A 20 4.94 1.77 -3.39
CA GLY A 20 5.98 2.78 -3.65
C GLY A 20 5.42 4.17 -3.95
N ILE A 21 4.36 4.25 -4.76
CA ILE A 21 3.66 5.52 -5.01
C ILE A 21 2.99 6.02 -3.72
N GLY A 22 2.38 5.13 -2.94
CA GLY A 22 1.74 5.48 -1.67
C GLY A 22 2.72 6.08 -0.67
N THR A 23 3.88 5.45 -0.47
CA THR A 23 4.95 5.99 0.40
C THR A 23 5.43 7.35 -0.08
N TRP A 24 5.63 7.51 -1.39
CA TRP A 24 6.04 8.79 -1.96
C TRP A 24 4.99 9.87 -1.80
N LEU A 25 3.71 9.55 -2.00
CA LEU A 25 2.63 10.51 -1.87
C LEU A 25 2.44 10.99 -0.43
N VAL A 26 2.63 10.09 0.55
CA VAL A 26 2.64 10.45 1.98
C VAL A 26 3.77 11.41 2.30
N GLU A 27 4.98 11.12 1.82
CA GLU A 27 6.12 12.02 1.98
C GLU A 27 5.88 13.38 1.34
N LEU A 28 5.35 13.39 0.12
CA LEU A 28 5.03 14.63 -0.59
C LEU A 28 3.99 15.48 0.17
N MET A 29 2.97 14.84 0.75
CA MET A 29 1.88 15.52 1.45
C MET A 29 2.25 16.00 2.86
N GLU A 30 3.04 15.20 3.59
CA GLU A 30 3.34 15.43 5.01
C GLU A 30 4.79 15.89 5.22
N GLY A 31 5.76 15.27 4.54
CA GLY A 31 7.17 15.66 4.62
C GLY A 31 7.43 17.09 4.12
N SER A 32 6.68 17.57 3.12
CA SER A 32 6.78 18.96 2.64
C SER A 32 6.45 20.03 3.69
N LYS A 33 5.80 19.65 4.80
CA LYS A 33 5.51 20.56 5.94
C LYS A 33 6.72 20.73 6.86
N ILE A 34 7.70 19.83 6.78
CA ILE A 34 8.90 19.85 7.61
C ILE A 34 9.90 20.82 6.96
N HIS A 35 10.04 22.01 7.54
CA HIS A 35 10.88 23.09 6.98
C HIS A 35 12.33 23.10 7.51
N THR A 36 12.73 22.14 8.34
CA THR A 36 14.09 22.06 8.90
C THR A 36 15.10 21.44 7.93
N THR A 37 16.34 21.87 8.04
CA THR A 37 17.53 21.33 7.33
C THR A 37 17.82 19.85 7.63
N GLU A 38 17.05 19.23 8.52
CA GLU A 38 17.20 17.84 8.96
C GLU A 38 16.31 16.87 8.16
N HIS A 39 15.34 17.38 7.38
CA HIS A 39 14.51 16.55 6.52
C HIS A 39 15.20 16.34 5.16
N ILE A 40 15.55 15.08 4.88
CA ILE A 40 16.10 14.67 3.59
C ILE A 40 14.93 14.35 2.66
N ASP A 41 14.70 15.21 1.68
CA ASP A 41 13.75 14.92 0.60
C ASP A 41 14.32 13.81 -0.30
N PHE A 42 13.76 12.60 -0.18
CA PHE A 42 14.13 11.46 -1.01
C PHE A 42 13.57 11.54 -2.44
N GLY A 43 12.64 12.46 -2.69
CA GLY A 43 12.00 12.68 -3.99
C GLY A 43 11.47 11.38 -4.60
N LEU A 44 11.66 11.23 -5.92
CA LEU A 44 11.18 10.06 -6.67
C LEU A 44 11.92 8.76 -6.30
N VAL A 45 13.10 8.82 -5.67
CA VAL A 45 13.84 7.62 -5.25
C VAL A 45 13.07 6.86 -4.18
N LEU A 46 12.23 7.55 -3.40
CA LEU A 46 11.36 6.92 -2.40
C LEU A 46 10.36 5.93 -3.02
N ILE A 47 9.98 6.10 -4.30
CA ILE A 47 9.13 5.13 -5.02
C ILE A 47 9.87 3.79 -5.16
N LEU A 48 11.18 3.82 -5.44
CA LEU A 48 11.98 2.61 -5.56
C LEU A 48 12.17 1.92 -4.22
N TYR A 49 12.51 2.67 -3.16
CA TYR A 49 12.64 2.12 -1.81
C TYR A 49 11.32 1.56 -1.29
N GLY A 50 10.23 2.31 -1.46
CA GLY A 50 8.88 1.86 -1.14
C GLY A 50 8.48 0.64 -1.97
N GLY A 51 8.82 0.58 -3.26
CA GLY A 51 8.58 -0.59 -4.10
C GLY A 51 9.33 -1.84 -3.64
N ILE A 52 10.61 -1.70 -3.24
CA ILE A 52 11.40 -2.79 -2.66
C ILE A 52 10.77 -3.26 -1.33
N GLY A 53 10.44 -2.34 -0.42
CA GLY A 53 9.76 -2.67 0.84
C GLY A 53 8.41 -3.35 0.58
N GLY A 54 7.62 -2.82 -0.35
CA GLY A 54 6.36 -3.36 -0.80
C GLY A 54 6.49 -4.76 -1.38
N SER A 55 7.61 -5.11 -2.03
CA SER A 55 7.83 -6.46 -2.56
C SER A 55 7.97 -7.50 -1.45
N VAL A 56 8.64 -7.13 -0.35
CA VAL A 56 8.78 -7.97 0.84
C VAL A 56 7.43 -8.09 1.56
N VAL A 57 6.74 -6.97 1.78
CA VAL A 57 5.39 -6.94 2.38
C VAL A 57 4.41 -7.77 1.56
N PHE A 58 4.51 -7.73 0.23
CA PHE A 58 3.67 -8.54 -0.63
C PHE A 58 3.89 -10.03 -0.40
N GLY A 59 5.15 -10.48 -0.42
CA GLY A 59 5.48 -11.89 -0.25
C GLY A 59 5.04 -12.44 1.10
N ILE A 60 5.23 -11.67 2.17
CA ILE A 60 4.98 -12.10 3.55
C ILE A 60 3.50 -11.98 3.93
N PHE A 61 2.83 -10.89 3.55
CA PHE A 61 1.47 -10.60 4.02
C PHE A 61 0.42 -10.68 2.93
N MET A 62 0.61 -10.00 1.80
CA MET A 62 -0.45 -9.89 0.79
C MET A 62 -0.68 -11.20 0.05
N LEU A 63 0.38 -11.91 -0.33
CA LEU A 63 0.27 -13.16 -1.07
C LEU A 63 -0.51 -14.23 -0.30
N PRO A 64 -0.21 -14.56 0.98
CA PRO A 64 -1.03 -15.51 1.74
C PRO A 64 -2.45 -14.98 2.00
N LEU A 65 -2.62 -13.67 2.19
CA LEU A 65 -3.94 -13.07 2.34
C LEU A 65 -4.80 -13.25 1.07
N THR A 66 -4.24 -12.94 -0.10
CA THR A 66 -4.93 -13.09 -1.39
C THR A 66 -5.27 -14.56 -1.69
N PHE A 67 -4.37 -15.48 -1.33
CA PHE A 67 -4.65 -16.91 -1.44
C PHE A 67 -5.82 -17.33 -0.54
N THR A 68 -5.82 -16.87 0.70
CA THR A 68 -6.89 -17.11 1.68
C THR A 68 -8.22 -16.54 1.18
N MET A 69 -8.22 -15.30 0.68
CA MET A 69 -9.40 -14.65 0.13
C MET A 69 -9.98 -15.41 -1.05
N GLN A 70 -9.14 -15.87 -1.97
CA GLN A 70 -9.62 -16.67 -3.08
C GLN A 70 -10.22 -18.00 -2.62
N ARG A 71 -9.62 -18.64 -1.61
CA ARG A 71 -10.05 -19.97 -1.16
C ARG A 71 -11.36 -19.94 -0.38
N TYR A 72 -11.57 -18.93 0.47
CA TYR A 72 -12.67 -18.89 1.43
C TYR A 72 -13.70 -17.79 1.16
N PHE A 73 -13.31 -16.69 0.50
CA PHE A 73 -14.13 -15.47 0.39
C PHE A 73 -14.09 -14.90 -1.03
N ASN A 74 -14.73 -15.60 -1.98
CA ASN A 74 -14.84 -15.13 -3.37
C ASN A 74 -15.97 -14.10 -3.57
N ASN A 75 -16.15 -13.18 -2.60
CA ASN A 75 -17.10 -12.08 -2.70
C ASN A 75 -16.32 -10.76 -2.76
N MET A 76 -16.57 -9.97 -3.80
CA MET A 76 -15.91 -8.68 -4.05
C MET A 76 -16.03 -7.71 -2.86
N LEU A 77 -17.21 -7.62 -2.22
CA LEU A 77 -17.41 -6.71 -1.10
C LEU A 77 -16.56 -7.10 0.12
N ILE A 78 -16.44 -8.40 0.40
CA ILE A 78 -15.59 -8.90 1.49
C ILE A 78 -14.12 -8.58 1.21
N LYS A 79 -13.66 -8.84 -0.02
CA LYS A 79 -12.29 -8.51 -0.42
C LYS A 79 -12.00 -7.01 -0.28
N MET A 80 -12.90 -6.15 -0.71
CA MET A 80 -12.76 -4.70 -0.56
C MET A 80 -12.63 -4.29 0.90
N MET A 81 -13.51 -4.79 1.77
CA MET A 81 -13.46 -4.47 3.20
C MET A 81 -12.15 -4.93 3.86
N VAL A 82 -11.66 -6.11 3.50
CA VAL A 82 -10.41 -6.61 4.09
C VAL A 82 -9.19 -5.88 3.56
N TYR A 83 -9.09 -5.64 2.25
CA TYR A 83 -7.96 -4.88 1.71
C TYR A 83 -7.98 -3.40 2.16
N LEU A 84 -9.16 -2.81 2.38
CA LEU A 84 -9.29 -1.52 3.07
C LEU A 84 -8.73 -1.56 4.49
N THR A 85 -9.09 -2.59 5.25
CA THR A 85 -8.62 -2.77 6.64
C THR A 85 -7.10 -2.93 6.68
N VAL A 86 -6.53 -3.72 5.76
CA VAL A 86 -5.08 -3.87 5.62
C VAL A 86 -4.43 -2.54 5.23
N GLY A 87 -5.03 -1.80 4.29
CA GLY A 87 -4.56 -0.47 3.90
C GLY A 87 -4.56 0.51 5.08
N TYR A 88 -5.59 0.49 5.92
CA TYR A 88 -5.67 1.29 7.15
C TYR A 88 -4.49 1.00 8.09
N PHE A 89 -4.26 -0.28 8.42
CA PHE A 89 -3.17 -0.66 9.32
C PHE A 89 -1.79 -0.38 8.73
N MET A 90 -1.61 -0.61 7.42
CA MET A 90 -0.35 -0.33 6.73
C MET A 90 -0.06 1.17 6.65
N GLY A 91 -1.05 2.01 6.30
CA GLY A 91 -0.85 3.46 6.27
C GLY A 91 -0.46 4.02 7.63
N ARG A 92 -1.10 3.54 8.69
CA ARG A 92 -0.75 3.89 10.07
C ARG A 92 0.66 3.45 10.46
N LEU A 93 1.04 2.22 10.12
CA LEU A 93 2.38 1.70 10.40
C LEU A 93 3.45 2.50 9.65
N ILE A 94 3.24 2.74 8.35
CA ILE A 94 4.18 3.49 7.51
C ILE A 94 4.35 4.91 8.00
N PHE A 95 3.27 5.60 8.37
CA PHE A 95 3.36 6.96 8.90
C PHE A 95 4.26 7.02 10.15
N ARG A 96 4.09 6.07 11.07
CA ARG A 96 4.90 5.99 12.31
C ARG A 96 6.35 5.59 12.09
N LEU A 97 6.63 4.85 11.02
CA LEU A 97 8.00 4.50 10.63
C LEU A 97 8.70 5.64 9.89
N SER A 98 7.93 6.44 9.13
CA SER A 98 8.43 7.56 8.34
C SER A 98 8.66 8.82 9.18
N PHE A 99 7.78 9.11 10.14
CA PHE A 99 7.84 10.34 10.92
C PHE A 99 8.06 10.04 12.40
N GLN A 100 9.06 10.70 13.00
CA GLN A 100 9.29 10.65 14.44
C GLN A 100 8.20 11.43 15.18
N ASP A 101 7.81 10.96 16.38
CA ASP A 101 6.73 11.54 17.18
C ASP A 101 6.91 13.05 17.46
N GLU A 102 8.15 13.50 17.65
CA GLU A 102 8.48 14.91 17.85
C GLU A 102 8.12 15.77 16.64
N HIS A 103 8.37 15.27 15.42
CA HIS A 103 8.02 15.95 14.17
C HIS A 103 6.51 15.98 13.95
N VAL A 104 5.81 14.91 14.33
CA VAL A 104 4.34 14.82 14.20
C VAL A 104 3.66 15.91 15.03
N GLN A 105 4.10 16.11 16.27
CA GLN A 105 3.54 17.15 17.14
C GLN A 105 3.94 18.55 16.69
N TYR A 106 5.21 18.74 16.32
CA TYR A 106 5.74 20.07 15.97
C TYR A 106 5.18 20.60 14.64
N TYR A 107 5.06 19.74 13.63
CA TYR A 107 4.59 20.10 12.29
C TYR A 107 3.11 19.77 12.05
N ASN A 108 2.40 19.28 13.07
CA ASN A 108 1.00 18.88 13.00
C ASN A 108 0.73 17.94 11.81
N LEU A 109 1.59 16.91 11.68
CA LEU A 109 1.49 15.93 10.61
C LEU A 109 0.26 15.04 10.82
N SER A 110 -0.41 14.68 9.73
CA SER A 110 -1.67 13.96 9.79
C SER A 110 -1.49 12.47 9.49
N GLU A 111 -1.63 11.60 10.50
CA GLU A 111 -1.66 10.14 10.29
C GLU A 111 -2.80 9.74 9.32
N LEU A 112 -3.89 10.52 9.31
CA LEU A 112 -5.06 10.28 8.48
C LEU A 112 -4.74 10.35 6.98
N SER A 113 -3.84 11.23 6.55
CA SER A 113 -3.50 11.34 5.12
C SER A 113 -2.86 10.04 4.62
N SER A 114 -1.90 9.50 5.37
CA SER A 114 -1.29 8.19 5.07
C SER A 114 -2.32 7.06 5.05
N VAL A 115 -3.19 7.01 6.07
CA VAL A 115 -4.27 6.03 6.12
C VAL A 115 -5.15 6.09 4.86
N LEU A 116 -5.58 7.28 4.43
CA LEU A 116 -6.42 7.43 3.24
C LEU A 116 -5.72 6.99 1.95
N VAL A 117 -4.43 7.30 1.82
CA VAL A 117 -3.62 6.89 0.66
C VAL A 117 -3.54 5.37 0.56
N PHE A 118 -3.20 4.70 1.66
CA PHE A 118 -3.06 3.24 1.66
C PHE A 118 -4.40 2.50 1.64
N MET A 119 -5.48 3.08 2.18
CA MET A 119 -6.84 2.58 1.96
C MET A 119 -7.23 2.66 0.48
N GLY A 120 -6.92 3.77 -0.20
CA GLY A 120 -7.11 3.91 -1.65
C GLY A 120 -6.32 2.87 -2.44
N ALA A 121 -5.05 2.65 -2.10
CA ALA A 121 -4.23 1.60 -2.70
C ALA A 121 -4.84 0.20 -2.48
N GLY A 122 -5.34 -0.08 -1.28
CA GLY A 122 -6.04 -1.33 -0.95
C GLY A 122 -7.29 -1.56 -1.81
N LEU A 123 -8.07 -0.51 -2.08
CA LEU A 123 -9.23 -0.60 -2.99
C LEU A 123 -8.83 -0.89 -4.42
N VAL A 124 -7.81 -0.20 -4.95
CA VAL A 124 -7.30 -0.46 -6.30
C VAL A 124 -6.81 -1.91 -6.40
N TYR A 125 -6.09 -2.38 -5.38
CA TYR A 125 -5.65 -3.77 -5.31
C TYR A 125 -6.84 -4.76 -5.31
N ALA A 126 -7.89 -4.48 -4.52
CA ALA A 126 -9.11 -5.30 -4.49
C ALA A 126 -9.78 -5.42 -5.87
N LEU A 127 -9.85 -4.30 -6.61
CA LEU A 127 -10.42 -4.26 -7.95
C LEU A 127 -9.60 -5.10 -8.94
N VAL A 128 -8.27 -5.00 -8.89
CA VAL A 128 -7.37 -5.78 -9.74
C VAL A 128 -7.45 -7.28 -9.40
N ASP A 129 -7.52 -7.63 -8.11
CA ASP A 129 -7.71 -9.02 -7.69
C ASP A 129 -9.04 -9.61 -8.19
N ASN A 130 -10.12 -8.84 -8.10
CA ASN A 130 -11.43 -9.28 -8.61
C ASN A 130 -11.43 -9.45 -10.14
N TYR A 131 -10.90 -8.46 -10.86
CA TYR A 131 -10.82 -8.49 -12.33
C TYR A 131 -9.99 -9.67 -12.84
N THR A 132 -8.85 -9.93 -12.21
CA THR A 132 -7.98 -11.07 -12.58
C THR A 132 -8.53 -12.42 -12.15
N THR A 133 -9.47 -12.46 -11.21
CA THR A 133 -10.17 -13.67 -10.78
C THR A 133 -11.30 -14.03 -11.76
N HIS A 134 -12.15 -13.08 -12.15
CA HIS A 134 -13.27 -13.32 -13.09
C HIS A 134 -12.83 -13.67 -14.52
N LYS A 135 -11.65 -13.22 -14.97
CA LYS A 135 -11.13 -13.57 -16.31
C LYS A 135 -10.80 -15.06 -16.49
N LYS A 136 -10.92 -15.88 -15.44
CA LYS A 136 -10.67 -17.33 -15.47
C LYS A 136 -11.94 -18.18 -15.46
N GLU A 137 -13.09 -17.59 -15.16
CA GLU A 137 -14.40 -18.22 -15.34
C GLU A 137 -14.88 -18.00 -16.78
#